data_AF-A0AAV2A9J5-F1
#
_entry.id   AF-A0AAV2A9J5-F1
#
_cell.length_a   1.000
_cell.length_b   1.000
_cell.length_c   1.000
_cell.angle_alpha   90.00
_cell.angle_beta   90.00
_cell.angle_gamma   90.00
#
_symmetry.space_group_name_H-M   'P 1'
#
loop_
_entity.id
_entity.type
_entity.pdbx_description
1 polymer ?
#
loop_
_entity_poly.entity_id
_entity_poly.type
_entity_poly.pdbx_seq_one_letter_code
_entity_poly.pdbx_strand_id
1 'polypeptide(L)'
;MRFSHILNQINYHRHFGRIWKRQSRLQATELQVPEELKEIGVVIKDAKEILWENKKFPPVKVVRKPLPKPPSVFSQKKYFYVMHGGTQVSENENQTLALTKTLPYQGLPSQLTSLIGVDSIPNQDQLVQTSLLQAQIWDGDQYKLPKLVDPENLLYNFRRAYGTKNDKKVLDSIS
;
A
#
# COMPACT_ATOMS: atom_id res chain seq x y z
N MET A 1 -33.90 -14.58 -12.11
CA MET A 1 -32.81 -15.36 -11.49
C MET A 1 -31.86 -15.87 -12.57
N ARG A 2 -30.67 -15.30 -12.70
CA ARG A 2 -29.46 -15.98 -13.20
C ARG A 2 -28.25 -15.30 -12.56
N PHE A 3 -28.00 -15.65 -11.30
CA PHE A 3 -26.71 -15.36 -10.66
C PHE A 3 -25.71 -16.36 -11.25
N SER A 4 -24.88 -15.93 -12.21
CA SER A 4 -23.80 -16.79 -12.72
C SER A 4 -22.52 -16.03 -13.03
N HIS A 5 -21.44 -16.76 -12.77
CA HIS A 5 -20.01 -16.49 -12.96
C HIS A 5 -19.32 -15.43 -12.10
N ILE A 6 -19.84 -14.21 -11.99
CA ILE A 6 -19.11 -13.08 -11.35
C ILE A 6 -18.95 -13.29 -9.83
N LEU A 7 -19.97 -13.85 -9.16
CA LEU A 7 -19.92 -14.11 -7.72
C LEU A 7 -18.90 -15.21 -7.32
N ASN A 8 -18.58 -16.14 -8.22
CA ASN A 8 -17.57 -17.18 -7.95
C ASN A 8 -16.13 -16.64 -8.06
N GLN A 9 -15.91 -15.51 -8.73
CA GLN A 9 -14.59 -14.88 -8.83
C GLN A 9 -14.12 -14.23 -7.51
N ILE A 10 -15.05 -13.84 -6.64
CA ILE A 10 -14.76 -13.01 -5.46
C ILE A 10 -13.99 -13.77 -4.35
N ASN A 11 -13.93 -15.10 -4.38
CA ASN A 11 -13.21 -15.89 -3.36
C ASN A 11 -12.00 -16.68 -3.88
N TYR A 12 -11.70 -16.68 -5.17
CA TYR A 12 -10.51 -17.37 -5.69
C TYR A 12 -9.22 -16.80 -5.08
N HIS A 13 -9.11 -15.47 -4.97
CA HIS A 13 -7.95 -14.82 -4.35
C HIS A 13 -7.75 -15.23 -2.89
N ARG A 14 -8.82 -15.40 -2.12
CA ARG A 14 -8.75 -15.82 -0.70
C ARG A 14 -8.38 -17.29 -0.55
N HIS A 15 -8.92 -18.15 -1.41
CA HIS A 15 -8.53 -19.56 -1.45
C HIS A 15 -7.07 -19.70 -1.87
N PHE A 16 -6.63 -18.99 -2.92
CA PHE A 16 -5.23 -18.91 -3.35
C PHE A 16 -4.32 -18.40 -2.23
N GLY A 17 -4.71 -17.34 -1.52
CA GLY A 17 -3.96 -16.81 -0.37
C GLY A 17 -3.86 -17.78 0.81
N ARG A 18 -4.88 -18.61 1.07
CA ARG A 18 -4.81 -19.67 2.09
C ARG A 18 -3.93 -20.82 1.66
N ILE A 19 -4.06 -21.25 0.41
CA ILE A 19 -3.24 -22.29 -0.20
C ILE A 19 -1.78 -21.85 -0.17
N TRP A 20 -1.49 -20.63 -0.62
CA TRP A 20 -0.16 -20.02 -0.57
C TRP A 20 0.36 -19.89 0.86
N LYS A 21 -0.41 -19.38 1.84
CA LYS A 21 0.03 -19.33 3.26
C LYS A 21 0.29 -20.70 3.86
N ARG A 22 -0.46 -21.73 3.45
CA ARG A 22 -0.30 -23.12 3.93
C ARG A 22 0.88 -23.82 3.28
N GLN A 23 1.11 -23.58 1.98
CA GLN A 23 2.15 -24.22 1.17
C GLN A 23 3.50 -23.48 1.17
N SER A 24 3.50 -22.15 1.34
CA SER A 24 4.75 -21.34 1.45
C SER A 24 5.55 -21.64 2.71
N ARG A 25 4.91 -22.21 3.72
CA ARG A 25 5.62 -22.85 4.84
C ARG A 25 6.10 -24.20 4.32
N LEU A 26 7.35 -24.25 3.84
CA LEU A 26 8.05 -25.53 3.60
C LEU A 26 7.96 -26.34 4.90
N GLN A 27 7.08 -27.35 4.94
CA GLN A 27 7.12 -28.33 6.01
C GLN A 27 8.34 -29.20 5.71
N ALA A 28 9.30 -29.23 6.64
CA ALA A 28 10.38 -30.18 6.55
C ALA A 28 9.74 -31.58 6.51
N THR A 29 9.90 -32.28 5.39
CA THR A 29 9.52 -33.69 5.31
C THR A 29 10.31 -34.41 6.39
N GLU A 30 9.63 -35.21 7.22
CA GLU A 30 10.32 -36.11 8.14
C GLU A 30 11.12 -37.10 7.27
N LEU A 31 12.43 -36.88 7.16
CA LEU A 31 13.31 -37.81 6.48
C LEU A 31 13.37 -39.06 7.36
N GLN A 32 12.88 -40.19 6.83
CA GLN A 32 13.09 -41.47 7.48
C GLN A 32 14.58 -41.76 7.51
N VAL A 33 15.09 -42.11 8.69
CA VAL A 33 16.49 -42.53 8.86
C VAL A 33 16.69 -43.82 8.06
N PRO A 34 17.64 -43.87 7.09
CA PRO A 34 17.98 -45.07 6.35
C PRO A 34 18.31 -46.24 7.29
N GLU A 35 17.82 -47.43 6.98
CA GLU A 35 18.00 -48.63 7.82
C GLU A 35 19.47 -49.03 7.97
N GLU A 36 20.26 -48.81 6.91
CA GLU A 36 21.72 -49.03 6.89
C GLU A 36 22.44 -48.30 8.04
N LEU A 37 22.05 -47.07 8.35
CA LEU A 37 22.68 -46.28 9.42
C LEU A 37 22.33 -46.81 10.82
N LYS A 38 21.17 -47.46 10.95
CA LYS A 38 20.77 -48.12 12.21
C LYS A 38 21.56 -49.40 12.42
N GLU A 39 21.82 -50.17 11.35
CA GLU A 39 22.63 -51.40 11.41
C GLU A 39 24.09 -51.13 11.77
N ILE A 40 24.64 -50.01 11.29
CA ILE A 40 26.02 -49.58 11.61
C ILE A 40 26.14 -49.06 13.06
N GLY A 41 25.03 -48.77 13.74
CA GLY A 41 25.02 -48.32 15.14
C GLY A 41 25.47 -46.87 15.34
N VAL A 42 25.32 -46.02 14.33
CA VAL A 42 25.71 -44.60 14.40
C VAL A 42 24.73 -43.82 15.29
N VAL A 43 25.25 -43.03 16.23
CA VAL A 43 24.43 -42.17 17.10
C VAL A 43 23.93 -40.95 16.32
N ILE A 44 22.65 -40.96 15.96
CA ILE A 44 21.99 -39.85 15.25
C ILE A 44 21.39 -38.89 16.28
N LYS A 45 21.81 -37.62 16.25
CA LYS A 45 21.28 -36.55 17.11
C LYS A 45 20.46 -35.57 16.28
N ASP A 46 19.37 -35.04 16.86
CA ASP A 46 18.58 -34.00 16.21
C ASP A 46 19.36 -32.67 16.24
N ALA A 47 19.37 -31.95 15.11
CA ALA A 47 20.06 -30.66 14.99
C ALA A 47 19.56 -29.63 16.02
N LYS A 48 18.31 -29.77 16.49
CA LYS A 48 17.72 -28.93 17.54
C LYS A 48 18.42 -29.08 18.89
N GLU A 49 18.97 -30.26 19.20
CA GLU A 49 19.67 -30.53 20.48
C GLU A 49 21.01 -29.80 20.57
N ILE A 50 21.63 -29.49 19.43
CA ILE A 50 22.96 -28.87 19.34
C ILE A 50 22.85 -27.34 19.40
N LEU A 51 21.77 -26.76 18.86
CA LEU A 51 21.67 -25.32 18.60
C LEU A 51 21.21 -24.47 19.80
N TRP A 52 20.78 -25.07 20.92
CA TRP A 52 20.12 -24.31 21.99
C TRP A 52 21.11 -23.94 23.11
N GLU A 53 21.63 -22.70 23.06
CA GLU A 53 22.17 -22.06 24.27
C GLU A 53 21.05 -21.79 25.27
N ASN A 54 21.14 -22.35 26.49
CA ASN A 54 20.15 -22.22 27.56
C ASN A 54 20.15 -20.82 28.24
N LYS A 55 20.10 -19.73 27.49
CA LYS A 55 19.98 -18.37 28.06
C LYS A 55 18.51 -18.07 28.38
N LYS A 56 18.13 -18.24 29.65
CA LYS A 56 16.81 -17.80 30.16
C LYS A 56 16.84 -16.30 30.45
N PHE A 57 16.11 -15.50 29.68
CA PHE A 57 15.88 -14.09 29.99
C PHE A 57 14.70 -13.95 30.97
N PRO A 58 14.80 -13.11 32.02
CA PRO A 58 13.69 -12.87 32.92
C PRO A 58 12.55 -12.13 32.17
N PRO A 59 11.27 -12.43 32.48
CA PRO A 59 10.15 -11.77 31.81
C PRO A 59 10.08 -10.29 32.20
N VAL A 60 10.23 -9.39 31.23
CA VAL A 60 10.03 -7.95 31.41
C VAL A 60 8.52 -7.68 31.48
N LYS A 61 8.03 -7.17 32.61
CA LYS A 61 6.63 -6.72 32.76
C LYS A 61 6.39 -5.44 31.95
N VAL A 62 6.03 -5.56 30.68
CA VAL A 62 5.59 -4.42 29.87
C VAL A 62 4.14 -4.11 30.22
N VAL A 63 3.89 -3.02 30.96
CA VAL A 63 2.53 -2.51 31.22
C VAL A 63 1.98 -1.93 29.93
N ARG A 64 1.34 -2.76 29.10
CA ARG A 64 0.61 -2.29 27.93
C ARG A 64 -0.76 -1.77 28.41
N LYS A 65 -1.09 -0.51 28.10
CA LYS A 65 -2.45 0.00 28.29
C LYS A 65 -3.41 -0.97 27.58
N PRO A 66 -4.51 -1.42 28.21
CA PRO A 66 -5.45 -2.30 27.54
C PRO A 66 -6.00 -1.58 26.33
N LEU A 67 -5.73 -2.11 25.13
CA LEU A 67 -6.38 -1.62 23.93
C LEU A 67 -7.89 -1.86 24.09
N PRO A 68 -8.74 -0.88 23.78
CA PRO A 68 -10.19 -1.09 23.79
C PRO A 68 -10.48 -2.31 22.90
N LYS A 69 -11.14 -3.32 23.47
CA LYS A 69 -11.54 -4.50 22.70
C LYS A 69 -12.52 -4.01 21.63
N PRO A 70 -12.23 -4.18 20.33
CA PRO A 70 -13.20 -3.83 19.31
C PRO A 70 -14.47 -4.65 19.56
N PRO A 71 -15.67 -4.08 19.32
CA PRO A 71 -16.91 -4.82 19.46
C PRO A 71 -16.83 -6.10 18.62
N SER A 72 -17.30 -7.22 19.18
CA SER A 72 -17.32 -8.50 18.47
C SER A 72 -18.10 -8.34 17.17
N VAL A 73 -17.52 -8.78 16.05
CA VAL A 73 -18.16 -8.79 14.72
C VAL A 73 -19.50 -9.53 14.76
N PHE A 74 -19.66 -10.47 15.70
CA PHE A 74 -20.89 -11.26 15.91
C PHE A 74 -21.93 -10.58 16.82
N SER A 75 -21.58 -9.50 17.51
CA SER A 75 -22.49 -8.81 18.43
C SER A 75 -23.44 -7.85 17.71
N GLN A 76 -23.14 -7.47 16.47
CA GLN A 76 -23.92 -6.50 15.70
C GLN A 76 -24.89 -7.22 14.76
N LYS A 77 -26.20 -7.04 14.95
CA LYS A 77 -27.25 -7.59 14.08
C LYS A 77 -27.37 -6.88 12.72
N LYS A 78 -26.79 -5.67 12.60
CA LYS A 78 -26.86 -4.82 11.42
C LYS A 78 -25.45 -4.33 11.08
N TYR A 79 -25.09 -4.43 9.81
CA TYR A 79 -23.84 -3.93 9.27
C TYR A 79 -24.03 -2.51 8.74
N PHE A 80 -23.04 -1.65 8.97
CA PHE A 80 -23.00 -0.29 8.44
C PHE A 80 -21.79 -0.14 7.54
N TYR A 81 -21.98 0.52 6.40
CA TYR A 81 -20.89 0.89 5.49
C TYR A 81 -20.44 2.31 5.83
N VAL A 82 -19.13 2.50 5.95
CA VAL A 82 -18.52 3.81 6.23
C VAL A 82 -17.70 4.24 5.02
N MET A 83 -18.10 5.34 4.40
CA MET A 83 -17.36 5.99 3.33
C MET A 83 -16.33 6.94 3.93
N HIS A 84 -15.09 6.86 3.48
CA HIS A 84 -13.98 7.75 3.87
C HIS A 84 -13.29 8.30 2.61
N GLY A 85 -12.44 9.33 2.75
CA GLY A 85 -11.80 9.99 1.59
C GLY A 85 -10.95 9.07 0.70
N GLY A 86 -10.51 7.92 1.20
CA GLY A 86 -9.80 6.89 0.43
C GLY A 86 -10.71 5.82 -0.17
N THR A 87 -12.03 5.88 0.03
CA THR A 87 -12.96 4.90 -0.54
C THR A 87 -13.17 5.16 -2.01
N GLN A 88 -12.84 4.18 -2.85
CA GLN A 88 -13.10 4.23 -4.29
C GLN A 88 -14.38 3.46 -4.60
N VAL A 89 -15.25 4.08 -5.40
CA VAL A 89 -16.58 3.60 -5.75
C VAL A 89 -16.51 2.94 -7.13
N SER A 90 -17.08 1.76 -7.32
CA SER A 90 -16.90 0.99 -8.56
C SER A 90 -17.58 1.61 -9.77
N GLU A 91 -18.78 2.17 -9.60
CA GLU A 91 -19.54 2.82 -10.69
C GLU A 91 -19.39 4.34 -10.67
N ASN A 92 -18.37 4.85 -9.96
CA ASN A 92 -18.07 6.28 -9.82
C ASN A 92 -19.33 7.11 -9.44
N GLU A 93 -19.68 8.09 -10.29
CA GLU A 93 -20.74 9.06 -10.04
C GLU A 93 -22.12 8.42 -9.89
N ASN A 94 -22.48 7.46 -10.74
CA ASN A 94 -23.81 6.82 -10.72
C ASN A 94 -24.14 6.19 -9.36
N GLN A 95 -23.17 5.48 -8.78
CA GLN A 95 -23.34 4.88 -7.46
C GLN A 95 -23.38 5.94 -6.36
N THR A 96 -22.60 7.03 -6.48
CA THR A 96 -22.70 8.12 -5.49
C THR A 96 -24.06 8.80 -5.52
N LEU A 97 -24.60 9.12 -6.71
CA LEU A 97 -25.92 9.74 -6.90
C LEU A 97 -27.04 8.86 -6.33
N ALA A 98 -26.95 7.53 -6.54
CA ALA A 98 -27.90 6.58 -5.98
C ALA A 98 -27.85 6.52 -4.44
N LEU A 99 -26.65 6.57 -3.86
CA LEU A 99 -26.46 6.56 -2.40
C LEU A 99 -26.96 7.84 -1.73
N THR A 100 -26.75 9.00 -2.37
CA THR A 100 -27.16 10.32 -1.85
C THR A 100 -28.58 10.70 -2.22
N LYS A 101 -29.22 9.94 -3.14
CA LYS A 101 -30.53 10.27 -3.72
C LYS A 101 -30.55 11.67 -4.33
N THR A 102 -29.48 12.02 -5.04
CA THR A 102 -29.33 13.32 -5.70
C THR A 102 -29.40 13.19 -7.22
N LEU A 103 -29.77 14.28 -7.89
CA LEU A 103 -29.74 14.38 -9.34
C LEU A 103 -28.51 15.16 -9.77
N PRO A 104 -27.81 14.72 -10.84
CA PRO A 104 -26.70 15.46 -11.39
C PRO A 104 -27.23 16.73 -12.08
N TYR A 105 -26.56 17.86 -11.85
CA TYR A 105 -26.81 19.12 -12.54
C TYR A 105 -25.58 19.49 -13.37
N GLN A 106 -25.78 19.78 -14.66
CA GLN A 106 -24.69 20.15 -15.55
C GLN A 106 -24.44 21.66 -15.46
N GLY A 107 -23.22 22.02 -15.02
CA GLY A 107 -22.78 23.41 -14.93
C GLY A 107 -22.97 24.04 -13.56
N LEU A 108 -22.73 25.34 -13.48
CA LEU A 108 -22.90 26.14 -12.27
C LEU A 108 -24.30 26.79 -12.25
N PRO A 109 -24.92 26.96 -11.08
CA PRO A 109 -26.15 27.75 -10.94
C PRO A 109 -26.03 29.15 -11.55
N SER A 110 -27.11 29.63 -12.16
CA SER A 110 -27.15 30.94 -12.83
C SER A 110 -26.72 32.10 -11.91
N GLN A 111 -27.10 32.02 -10.63
CA GLN A 111 -26.72 32.98 -9.59
C GLN A 111 -25.20 33.09 -9.39
N LEU A 112 -24.47 31.98 -9.52
CA LEU A 112 -23.01 31.99 -9.42
C LEU A 112 -22.39 32.48 -10.72
N THR A 113 -22.94 32.08 -11.87
CA THR A 113 -22.43 32.57 -13.16
C THR A 113 -22.57 34.08 -13.34
N SER A 114 -23.62 34.69 -12.78
CA SER A 114 -23.80 36.15 -12.83
C SER A 114 -22.79 36.92 -11.98
N LEU A 115 -22.16 36.28 -11.00
CA LEU A 115 -21.13 36.89 -10.14
C LEU A 115 -19.73 36.83 -10.75
N ILE A 116 -19.52 36.01 -11.78
CA ILE A 116 -18.24 35.89 -12.46
C ILE A 116 -17.93 37.19 -13.19
N GLY A 117 -16.84 37.86 -12.79
CA GLY A 117 -16.39 39.10 -13.42
C GLY A 117 -17.01 40.38 -12.85
N VAL A 118 -17.89 40.29 -11.85
CA VAL A 118 -18.42 41.46 -11.13
C VAL A 118 -17.31 42.12 -10.30
N ASP A 119 -16.55 41.30 -9.57
CA ASP A 119 -15.38 41.74 -8.82
C ASP A 119 -14.12 41.20 -9.52
N SER A 120 -13.33 42.09 -10.11
CA SER A 120 -12.04 41.74 -10.71
C SER A 120 -10.91 42.05 -9.74
N ILE A 121 -10.06 41.05 -9.49
CA ILE A 121 -8.83 41.24 -8.72
C ILE A 121 -7.79 41.87 -9.67
N PRO A 122 -7.09 42.95 -9.27
CA PRO A 122 -6.07 43.55 -10.13
C PRO A 122 -4.98 42.51 -10.44
N ASN A 123 -4.61 42.39 -11.71
CA ASN A 123 -3.61 41.45 -12.20
C ASN A 123 -3.89 39.97 -11.84
N GLN A 124 -5.17 39.58 -11.77
CA GLN A 124 -5.59 38.22 -11.42
C GLN A 124 -4.82 37.13 -12.19
N ASP A 125 -4.68 37.27 -13.51
CA ASP A 125 -4.00 36.27 -14.35
C ASP A 125 -2.53 36.12 -13.98
N GLN A 126 -1.84 37.23 -13.70
CA GLN A 126 -0.44 37.21 -13.28
C GLN A 126 -0.30 36.57 -11.88
N LEU A 127 -1.24 36.84 -10.97
CA LEU A 127 -1.25 36.21 -9.64
C LEU A 127 -1.48 34.71 -9.72
N VAL A 128 -2.37 34.26 -10.60
CA VAL A 128 -2.61 32.83 -10.84
C VAL A 128 -1.37 32.18 -11.47
N GLN A 129 -0.77 32.81 -12.48
CA GLN A 129 0.46 32.32 -13.11
C GLN A 129 1.61 32.20 -12.12
N THR A 130 1.84 33.24 -11.31
CA THR A 130 2.90 33.23 -10.28
C THR A 130 2.64 32.18 -9.21
N SER A 131 1.40 32.01 -8.76
CA SER A 131 1.04 30.94 -7.79
C SER A 131 1.28 29.54 -8.36
N LEU A 132 0.98 29.35 -9.65
CA LEU A 132 1.21 28.08 -10.34
C LEU A 132 2.71 27.81 -10.53
N LEU A 133 3.48 28.81 -10.96
CA LEU A 133 4.94 28.73 -11.05
C LEU A 133 5.56 28.47 -9.67
N GLN A 134 5.02 29.08 -8.62
CA GLN A 134 5.45 28.83 -7.26
C GLN A 134 5.22 27.37 -6.87
N ALA A 135 3.99 26.87 -6.98
CA ALA A 135 3.67 25.49 -6.58
C ALA A 135 4.38 24.40 -7.40
N GLN A 136 4.76 24.69 -8.65
CA GLN A 136 5.35 23.69 -9.56
C GLN A 136 6.87 23.80 -9.72
N ILE A 137 7.41 25.01 -9.73
CA ILE A 137 8.78 25.29 -10.16
C ILE A 137 9.58 25.98 -9.06
N TRP A 138 9.04 27.00 -8.38
CA TRP A 138 9.81 27.79 -7.42
C TRP A 138 9.82 27.21 -6.01
N ASP A 139 8.77 26.50 -5.59
CA ASP A 139 8.81 25.62 -4.40
C ASP A 139 9.54 24.33 -4.79
N GLY A 140 10.85 24.48 -4.96
CA GLY A 140 11.76 23.37 -5.19
C GLY A 140 11.90 22.54 -3.92
N ASP A 141 11.03 21.55 -3.73
CA ASP A 141 11.33 20.43 -2.85
C ASP A 141 12.66 19.82 -3.31
N GLN A 142 13.71 20.02 -2.52
CA GLN A 142 15.04 19.47 -2.80
C GLN A 142 15.03 17.96 -2.52
N TYR A 143 14.53 17.19 -3.47
CA TYR A 143 14.56 15.74 -3.38
C TYR A 143 15.96 15.24 -3.71
N LYS A 144 16.44 14.25 -2.95
CA LYS A 144 17.71 13.58 -3.23
C LYS A 144 17.54 12.73 -4.50
N LEU A 145 18.15 13.15 -5.60
CA LEU A 145 18.22 12.35 -6.82
C LEU A 145 18.94 11.02 -6.56
N PRO A 146 18.69 9.95 -7.35
CA PRO A 146 19.47 8.72 -7.27
C PRO A 146 20.97 9.01 -7.39
N LYS A 147 21.80 8.22 -6.71
CA LYS A 147 23.26 8.43 -6.70
C LYS A 147 23.79 8.09 -8.09
N LEU A 148 24.48 9.04 -8.72
CA LEU A 148 25.21 8.78 -9.96
C LEU A 148 26.34 7.77 -9.68
N VAL A 149 26.51 6.82 -10.59
CA VAL A 149 27.58 5.82 -10.56
C VAL A 149 28.23 5.84 -11.93
N ASP A 150 29.54 6.08 -11.97
CA ASP A 150 30.31 5.97 -13.21
C ASP A 150 30.58 4.49 -13.50
N PRO A 151 30.23 3.98 -14.68
CA PRO A 151 30.53 2.61 -15.05
C PRO A 151 32.05 2.36 -15.18
N GLU A 152 32.81 3.38 -15.56
CA GLU A 152 34.27 3.28 -15.74
C GLU A 152 35.06 3.41 -14.42
N ASN A 153 34.50 4.11 -13.41
CA ASN A 153 35.18 4.38 -12.13
C ASN A 153 34.24 4.15 -10.93
N LEU A 154 34.01 2.89 -10.59
CA LEU A 154 33.11 2.48 -9.49
C LEU A 154 33.52 3.01 -8.10
N LEU A 155 34.80 3.36 -7.90
CA LEU A 155 35.31 3.90 -6.63
C LEU A 155 35.05 5.40 -6.46
N TYR A 156 34.72 6.11 -7.54
CA TYR A 156 34.53 7.54 -7.49
C TYR A 156 33.15 7.88 -6.91
N ASN A 157 33.14 8.54 -5.75
CA ASN A 157 31.92 8.92 -5.06
C ASN A 157 31.48 10.33 -5.46
N PHE A 158 30.51 10.41 -6.36
CA PHE A 158 29.84 11.68 -6.67
C PHE A 158 29.15 12.29 -5.45
N ARG A 159 29.24 13.62 -5.33
CA ARG A 159 28.42 14.39 -4.39
C ARG A 159 26.93 14.20 -4.73
N ARG A 160 26.08 14.24 -3.70
CA ARG A 160 24.63 14.04 -3.90
C ARG A 160 24.05 15.24 -4.62
N ALA A 161 23.41 15.00 -5.77
CA ALA A 161 22.64 16.01 -6.49
C ALA A 161 21.21 16.12 -5.90
N TYR A 162 20.70 17.35 -5.89
CA TYR A 162 19.34 17.67 -5.48
C TYR A 162 18.56 18.15 -6.69
N GLY A 163 17.30 17.75 -6.80
CA GLY A 163 16.44 18.15 -7.89
C GLY A 163 14.98 17.99 -7.52
N THR A 164 14.10 18.42 -8.41
CA THR A 164 12.66 18.23 -8.27
C THR A 164 12.30 16.76 -8.41
N LYS A 165 11.33 16.30 -7.62
CA LYS A 165 10.83 14.92 -7.67
C LYS A 165 10.02 14.71 -8.96
N ASN A 166 10.68 14.31 -10.04
CA ASN A 166 10.01 13.91 -11.28
C ASN A 166 9.47 12.48 -11.13
N ASP A 167 8.22 12.34 -10.67
CA ASP A 167 7.49 11.07 -10.69
C ASP A 167 7.00 10.69 -12.11
N LYS A 168 7.31 11.51 -13.12
CA LYS A 168 7.00 11.22 -14.52
C LYS A 168 7.98 10.18 -15.06
N LYS A 169 7.48 8.99 -15.41
CA LYS A 169 8.23 8.00 -16.21
C LYS A 169 8.56 8.63 -17.57
N VAL A 170 9.76 9.15 -17.72
CA VAL A 170 10.35 9.35 -19.04
C VAL A 170 10.67 7.94 -19.54
N LEU A 171 9.99 7.51 -20.61
CA LEU A 171 10.41 6.34 -21.37
C LEU A 171 11.77 6.71 -21.97
N ASP A 172 12.82 6.03 -21.53
CA ASP A 172 14.15 6.15 -22.09
C ASP A 172 14.10 5.72 -23.57
N SER A 173 13.88 6.67 -24.47
CA SER A 173 14.20 6.50 -25.88
C SER A 173 15.70 6.69 -26.02
N ILE A 174 16.44 5.60 -25.79
CA ILE A 174 17.84 5.48 -26.12
C ILE A 174 17.93 5.34 -27.65
N SER A 175 18.62 6.31 -28.26
CA SER A 175 19.33 6.34 -29.56
C SER A 175 18.95 5.31 -30.62
#